data_AF-A0A345QV84-F1
#
_entry.id   AF-A0A345QV84-F1
#
_cell.length_a   1.000
_cell.length_b   1.000
_cell.length_c   1.000
_cell.angle_alpha   90.00
_cell.angle_beta   90.00
_cell.angle_gamma   90.00
#
_symmetry.space_group_name_H-M   'P 1'
#
loop_
_entity.id
_entity.type
_entity.pdbx_description
1 polymer ?
#
loop_
_entity_poly.entity_id
_entity_poly.type
_entity_poly.pdbx_seq_one_letter_code
_entity_poly.pdbx_strand_id
1 'polypeptide(L)'
;MFAGTLNKNADTAAAVFTGSIHNTKFDIAIQLETRAKMSERSPDYDVTAVNKSGRKVRIGTAWNETGNTSGNPYISMQLDVGLGPFRVNAVQTQEARKAKSEDFEIIPLVSNGTMKSGSISGELTAMDADNAFAGYIANMMFDLDFMLIENDYKTEDTHPDYRIEVSSPKGKPIRVGSAWMAKSNRTGHDYVSLLINTPDGDLRVNAVQNEDQRGGQTFSIIPFVQSGDQEQDAGGGLSLVA
;
A
#
# COMPACT_ATOMS: atom_id res chain seq x y z
N MET A 1 16.90 1.34 14.41
CA MET A 1 15.95 1.94 15.37
C MET A 1 15.21 3.03 14.63
N PHE A 2 13.88 3.06 14.74
CA PHE A 2 13.04 4.11 14.14
C PHE A 2 12.69 5.13 15.21
N ALA A 3 12.59 6.40 14.83
CA ALA A 3 12.07 7.48 15.65
C ALA A 3 11.31 8.44 14.74
N GLY A 4 10.46 9.30 15.28
CA GLY A 4 9.71 10.23 14.46
C GLY A 4 8.67 11.00 15.22
N THR A 5 8.00 11.89 14.50
CA THR A 5 6.86 12.65 15.02
C THR A 5 5.70 12.53 14.06
N LEU A 6 4.50 12.64 14.60
CA LEU A 6 3.26 12.68 13.85
C LEU A 6 2.35 13.69 14.52
N ASN A 7 1.86 14.66 13.77
CA ASN A 7 0.99 15.71 14.27
C ASN A 7 -0.36 15.60 13.59
N LYS A 8 -1.42 15.74 14.38
CA LYS A 8 -2.77 15.84 13.82
C LYS A 8 -2.93 17.21 13.16
N ASN A 9 -3.39 17.21 11.92
CA ASN A 9 -3.74 18.44 11.22
C ASN A 9 -5.13 18.92 11.63
N ALA A 10 -5.48 20.14 11.23
CA ALA A 10 -6.86 20.63 11.36
C ALA A 10 -7.83 19.69 10.62
N ASP A 11 -9.04 19.51 11.15
CA ASP A 11 -10.02 18.54 10.65
C ASP A 11 -10.44 18.75 9.18
N THR A 12 -10.13 19.92 8.59
CA THR A 12 -10.40 20.27 7.19
C THR A 12 -9.25 19.92 6.23
N ALA A 13 -8.14 19.37 6.72
CA ALA A 13 -6.99 19.03 5.90
C ALA A 13 -7.20 17.73 5.11
N ALA A 14 -6.62 17.65 3.91
CA ALA A 14 -6.68 16.44 3.06
C ALA A 14 -5.99 15.22 3.72
N ALA A 15 -4.89 15.47 4.44
CA ALA A 15 -4.25 14.49 5.31
C ALA A 15 -4.64 14.77 6.76
N VAL A 16 -5.08 13.74 7.49
CA VAL A 16 -5.47 13.84 8.91
C VAL A 16 -4.24 14.00 9.79
N PHE A 17 -3.14 13.35 9.42
CA PHE A 17 -1.86 13.51 10.12
C PHE A 17 -0.72 13.78 9.15
N THR A 18 0.26 14.57 9.60
CA THR A 18 1.54 14.76 8.93
C THR A 18 2.68 14.46 9.89
N GLY A 19 3.78 13.90 9.41
CA GLY A 19 4.87 13.52 10.29
C GLY A 19 6.16 13.19 9.55
N SER A 20 7.15 12.76 10.30
CA SER A 20 8.41 12.25 9.77
C SER A 20 8.86 11.00 10.51
N ILE A 21 9.41 10.04 9.77
CA ILE A 21 10.09 8.86 10.31
C ILE A 21 11.56 8.96 9.95
N HIS A 22 12.39 8.74 10.96
CA HIS A 22 13.83 8.80 10.91
C HIS A 22 14.41 7.44 11.27
N ASN A 23 15.40 6.99 10.53
CA ASN A 23 16.28 5.90 10.92
C ASN A 23 17.71 6.18 10.41
N THR A 24 18.68 5.33 10.74
CA THR A 24 20.09 5.54 10.36
C THR A 24 20.40 5.51 8.86
N LYS A 25 19.43 5.15 8.02
CA LYS A 25 19.53 4.97 6.57
C LYS A 25 18.60 5.91 5.78
N PHE A 26 17.56 6.47 6.39
CA PHE A 26 16.63 7.35 5.70
C PHE A 26 15.88 8.29 6.64
N ASP A 27 15.42 9.39 6.06
CA ASP A 27 14.42 10.30 6.61
C ASP A 27 13.27 10.38 5.62
N ILE A 28 12.04 10.23 6.11
CA ILE A 28 10.85 10.23 5.26
C ILE A 28 9.75 11.05 5.89
N ALA A 29 9.20 12.00 5.13
CA ALA A 29 7.97 12.68 5.50
C ALA A 29 6.77 11.81 5.11
N ILE A 30 5.82 11.67 6.04
CA ILE A 30 4.64 10.84 5.88
C ILE A 30 3.35 11.64 6.06
N GLN A 31 2.30 11.19 5.39
CA GLN A 31 0.93 11.71 5.51
C GLN A 31 -0.03 10.55 5.70
N LEU A 32 -0.99 10.70 6.61
CA LEU A 32 -2.07 9.73 6.82
C LEU A 32 -3.36 10.30 6.25
N GLU A 33 -3.94 9.59 5.30
CA GLU A 33 -5.17 9.98 4.62
C GLU A 33 -6.26 8.97 4.92
N THR A 34 -7.46 9.47 5.22
CA THR A 34 -8.61 8.61 5.52
C THR A 34 -8.92 7.71 4.34
N ARG A 35 -9.19 6.44 4.62
CA ARG A 35 -9.64 5.47 3.62
C ARG A 35 -10.98 4.88 4.01
N ALA A 36 -11.76 4.47 3.02
CA ALA A 36 -13.01 3.75 3.25
C ALA A 36 -12.73 2.42 3.98
N LYS A 37 -13.39 2.20 5.12
CA LYS A 37 -13.26 0.95 5.87
C LYS A 37 -14.11 -0.13 5.22
N MET A 38 -13.51 -1.29 4.97
CA MET A 38 -14.23 -2.47 4.46
C MET A 38 -14.81 -3.34 5.59
N SER A 39 -14.30 -3.17 6.81
CA SER A 39 -14.72 -3.83 8.05
C SER A 39 -14.15 -3.04 9.24
N GLU A 40 -14.59 -3.35 10.46
CA GLU A 40 -14.04 -2.74 11.67
C GLU A 40 -12.52 -2.94 11.82
N ARG A 41 -12.02 -4.12 11.41
CA ARG A 41 -10.59 -4.47 11.45
C ARG A 41 -9.77 -3.85 10.30
N SER A 42 -10.44 -3.26 9.31
CA SER A 42 -9.73 -2.62 8.20
C SER A 42 -9.01 -1.35 8.66
N PRO A 43 -7.86 -1.01 8.07
CA PRO A 43 -7.14 0.20 8.44
C PRO A 43 -7.97 1.46 8.19
N ASP A 44 -7.81 2.44 9.08
CA ASP A 44 -8.46 3.75 9.07
C ASP A 44 -7.78 4.72 8.10
N TYR A 45 -6.47 4.54 7.87
CA TYR A 45 -5.68 5.43 7.02
C TYR A 45 -4.78 4.68 6.04
N ASP A 46 -4.57 5.29 4.88
CA ASP A 46 -3.41 5.00 4.04
C ASP A 46 -2.26 5.91 4.45
N VAL A 47 -1.06 5.30 4.60
CA VAL A 47 0.17 6.05 4.88
C VAL A 47 0.86 6.29 3.57
N THR A 48 1.11 7.55 3.26
CA THR A 48 1.74 7.99 2.01
C THR A 48 3.00 8.79 2.30
N ALA A 49 3.91 8.80 1.33
CA ALA A 49 5.13 9.59 1.35
C ALA A 49 5.49 10.03 -0.06
N VAL A 50 6.43 10.96 -0.20
CA VAL A 50 6.96 11.37 -1.52
C VAL A 50 8.27 10.63 -1.77
N ASN A 51 8.37 9.92 -2.89
CA ASN A 51 9.59 9.21 -3.28
C ASN A 51 10.62 10.19 -3.90
N LYS A 52 11.79 9.67 -4.29
CA LYS A 52 12.87 10.49 -4.87
C LYS A 52 12.51 11.16 -6.21
N SER A 53 11.54 10.62 -6.96
CA SER A 53 11.07 11.22 -8.21
C SER A 53 9.98 12.29 -7.98
N GLY A 54 9.60 12.55 -6.73
CA GLY A 54 8.56 13.53 -6.38
C GLY A 54 7.14 12.98 -6.46
N ARG A 55 6.95 11.67 -6.69
CA ARG A 55 5.63 11.04 -6.70
C ARG A 55 5.19 10.68 -5.30
N LYS A 56 3.92 10.92 -5.02
CA LYS A 56 3.25 10.45 -3.80
C LYS A 56 3.01 8.95 -3.93
N VAL A 57 3.57 8.19 -3.00
CA VAL A 57 3.49 6.73 -2.94
C VAL A 57 2.83 6.27 -1.67
N ARG A 58 1.99 5.25 -1.77
CA ARG A 58 1.45 4.54 -0.60
C ARG A 58 2.52 3.61 -0.06
N ILE A 59 2.94 3.83 1.18
CA ILE A 59 3.99 3.07 1.85
C ILE A 59 3.42 2.18 2.94
N GLY A 60 2.13 2.26 3.25
CA GLY A 60 1.53 1.42 4.26
C GLY A 60 0.10 1.82 4.65
N THR A 61 -0.30 1.36 5.82
CA THR A 61 -1.63 1.58 6.40
C THR A 61 -1.53 1.83 7.89
N ALA A 62 -2.52 2.55 8.44
CA ALA A 62 -2.59 2.83 9.87
C ALA A 62 -3.99 2.58 10.46
N TRP A 63 -4.00 2.28 11.76
CA TRP A 63 -5.19 2.01 12.56
C TRP A 63 -5.21 2.91 13.78
N ASN A 64 -6.38 3.46 14.10
CA ASN A 64 -6.66 4.03 15.41
C ASN A 64 -6.86 2.89 16.40
N GLU A 65 -6.01 2.83 17.41
CA GLU A 65 -6.00 1.79 18.41
C GLU A 65 -6.09 2.40 19.81
N THR A 66 -6.51 1.59 20.78
CA THR A 66 -6.53 1.98 22.19
C THR A 66 -5.70 0.99 22.99
N GLY A 67 -4.74 1.49 23.77
CA GLY A 67 -3.85 0.62 24.54
C GLY A 67 -4.61 -0.13 25.63
N ASN A 68 -4.65 -1.46 25.55
CA ASN A 68 -5.43 -2.31 26.46
C ASN A 68 -5.15 -2.06 27.95
N THR A 69 -3.91 -1.76 28.32
CA THR A 69 -3.53 -1.50 29.72
C THR A 69 -3.73 -0.05 30.13
N SER A 70 -3.43 0.89 29.22
CA SER A 70 -3.34 2.32 29.57
C SER A 70 -4.60 3.11 29.21
N GLY A 71 -5.48 2.54 28.38
CA GLY A 71 -6.66 3.19 27.82
C GLY A 71 -6.34 4.34 26.85
N ASN A 72 -5.07 4.60 26.56
CA ASN A 72 -4.68 5.76 25.76
C ASN A 72 -4.77 5.43 24.26
N PRO A 73 -5.28 6.37 23.44
CA PRO A 73 -5.29 6.21 22.00
C PRO A 73 -3.86 6.23 21.46
N TYR A 74 -3.62 5.44 20.42
CA TYR A 74 -2.40 5.46 19.64
C TYR A 74 -2.69 5.10 18.19
N ILE A 75 -1.77 5.42 17.29
CA ILE A 75 -1.89 5.06 15.88
C ILE A 75 -0.90 3.94 15.60
N SER A 76 -1.41 2.76 15.28
CA SER A 76 -0.58 1.64 14.82
C SER A 76 -0.34 1.77 13.33
N MET A 77 0.91 1.75 12.89
CA MET A 77 1.27 1.85 11.46
C MET A 77 2.05 0.61 11.02
N GLN A 78 1.66 0.06 9.88
CA GLN A 78 2.43 -0.94 9.15
C GLN A 78 2.93 -0.31 7.86
N LEU A 79 4.25 -0.31 7.68
CA LEU A 79 4.94 0.42 6.62
C LEU A 79 5.90 -0.51 5.89
N ASP A 80 6.17 -0.23 4.63
CA ASP A 80 7.29 -0.76 3.89
C ASP A 80 7.88 0.39 3.06
N VAL A 81 9.20 0.44 2.99
CA VAL A 81 9.96 1.52 2.33
C VAL A 81 10.99 0.94 1.36
N GLY A 82 10.79 -0.32 0.93
CA GLY A 82 11.76 -1.07 0.14
C GLY A 82 12.86 -1.73 0.97
N LEU A 83 12.69 -1.78 2.30
CA LEU A 83 13.58 -2.51 3.23
C LEU A 83 12.89 -3.73 3.85
N GLY A 84 11.70 -4.06 3.34
CA GLY A 84 10.79 -5.01 3.95
C GLY A 84 9.84 -4.31 4.93
N PRO A 85 8.72 -4.98 5.26
CA PRO A 85 7.70 -4.41 6.11
C PRO A 85 8.17 -4.27 7.57
N PHE A 86 7.75 -3.20 8.22
CA PHE A 86 8.00 -2.93 9.64
C PHE A 86 6.79 -2.23 10.28
N ARG A 87 6.74 -2.25 11.62
CA ARG A 87 5.69 -1.59 12.40
C ARG A 87 6.25 -0.51 13.30
N VAL A 88 5.48 0.56 13.42
CA VAL A 88 5.71 1.65 14.37
C VAL A 88 4.39 2.07 14.98
N ASN A 89 4.43 2.60 16.19
CA ASN A 89 3.26 3.22 16.82
C ASN A 89 3.52 4.71 17.00
N ALA A 90 2.54 5.55 16.67
CA ALA A 90 2.51 6.93 17.10
C ALA A 90 1.76 7.01 18.44
N VAL A 91 2.45 7.40 19.50
CA VAL A 91 1.91 7.50 20.86
C VAL A 91 2.02 8.93 21.37
N GLN A 92 1.02 9.42 22.10
CA GLN A 92 1.16 10.69 22.80
C GLN A 92 1.90 10.50 24.13
N THR A 93 2.97 11.28 24.33
CA THR A 93 3.71 11.28 25.60
C THR A 93 2.80 11.77 26.74
N GLN A 94 3.20 11.49 27.99
CA GLN A 94 2.42 11.95 29.14
C GLN A 94 2.37 13.49 29.20
N GLU A 95 3.46 14.14 28.83
CA GLU A 95 3.64 15.58 28.75
C GLU A 95 2.73 16.18 27.68
N ALA A 96 2.72 15.61 26.46
CA ALA A 96 1.85 16.04 25.37
C ALA A 96 0.38 15.94 25.76
N ARG A 97 -0.03 14.83 26.40
CA ARG A 97 -1.40 14.65 26.90
C ARG A 97 -1.79 15.67 27.96
N LYS A 98 -0.91 15.94 28.94
CA LYS A 98 -1.14 16.98 29.96
C LYS A 98 -1.26 18.37 29.35
N ALA A 99 -0.48 18.64 28.31
CA ALA A 99 -0.51 19.89 27.56
C ALA A 99 -1.68 19.99 26.57
N LYS A 100 -2.48 18.92 26.40
CA LYS A 100 -3.49 18.78 25.32
C LYS A 100 -2.89 19.07 23.93
N SER A 101 -1.65 18.65 23.73
CA SER A 101 -1.02 18.69 22.42
C SER A 101 -1.57 17.56 21.54
N GLU A 102 -1.64 17.84 20.25
CA GLU A 102 -2.00 16.88 19.20
C GLU A 102 -0.76 16.18 18.59
N ASP A 103 0.39 16.31 19.25
CA ASP A 103 1.67 15.72 18.84
C ASP A 103 1.79 14.26 19.33
N PHE A 104 2.25 13.40 18.44
CA PHE A 104 2.55 12.00 18.69
C PHE A 104 4.03 11.73 18.42
N GLU A 105 4.64 10.90 19.27
CA GLU A 105 5.98 10.37 19.08
C GLU A 105 5.88 8.99 18.40
N ILE A 106 6.63 8.81 17.32
CA ILE A 106 6.71 7.53 16.62
C ILE A 106 7.78 6.67 17.28
N ILE A 107 7.33 5.54 17.83
CA ILE A 107 8.17 4.55 18.49
C ILE A 107 8.20 3.24 17.70
N PRO A 108 9.33 2.52 17.68
CA PRO A 108 9.43 1.23 17.01
C PRO A 108 8.58 0.19 17.75
N LEU A 109 7.84 -0.62 17.00
CA LEU A 109 7.13 -1.77 17.56
C LEU A 109 7.94 -3.04 17.31
N VAL A 110 8.24 -3.79 18.39
CA VAL A 110 8.84 -5.12 18.29
C VAL A 110 7.70 -6.13 18.22
N SER A 111 7.23 -6.49 17.01
CA SER A 111 6.18 -7.51 16.85
C SER A 111 6.64 -8.69 15.99
N ASN A 112 6.37 -9.91 16.46
CA ASN A 112 6.68 -11.20 15.82
C ASN A 112 5.69 -11.64 14.71
N GLY A 113 5.04 -10.69 14.02
CA GLY A 113 4.10 -11.02 12.94
C GLY A 113 4.78 -11.13 11.58
N THR A 114 4.49 -12.18 10.81
CA THR A 114 4.86 -12.28 9.39
C THR A 114 4.07 -11.22 8.61
N MET A 115 4.74 -10.22 8.06
CA MET A 115 4.10 -9.07 7.40
C MET A 115 4.11 -9.21 5.88
N LYS A 116 3.03 -8.77 5.22
CA LYS A 116 2.95 -8.61 3.76
C LYS A 116 3.39 -7.19 3.37
N SER A 117 4.21 -7.08 2.34
CA SER A 117 4.72 -5.80 1.79
C SER A 117 3.55 -4.95 1.28
N GLY A 118 3.39 -3.75 1.84
CA GLY A 118 2.29 -2.83 1.54
C GLY A 118 2.68 -1.61 0.71
N SER A 119 3.97 -1.48 0.36
CA SER A 119 4.53 -0.25 -0.20
C SER A 119 4.57 -0.25 -1.71
N ILE A 120 3.40 -0.26 -2.32
CA ILE A 120 3.29 -0.03 -3.74
C ILE A 120 2.03 0.75 -4.04
N SER A 121 2.17 1.71 -4.92
CA SER A 121 1.10 2.56 -5.42
C SER A 121 1.22 2.70 -6.90
N GLY A 122 0.09 2.89 -7.54
CA GLY A 122 0.05 3.13 -8.96
C GLY A 122 -1.38 3.32 -9.39
N GLU A 123 -1.53 3.85 -10.59
CA GLU A 123 -2.80 3.94 -11.26
C GLU A 123 -2.68 3.35 -12.63
N LEU A 124 -3.79 2.80 -13.09
CA LEU A 124 -3.94 2.28 -14.43
C LEU A 124 -5.19 2.90 -15.04
N THR A 125 -5.06 3.46 -16.22
CA THR A 125 -6.15 4.13 -16.93
C THR A 125 -6.34 3.48 -18.29
N ALA A 126 -7.56 3.01 -18.55
CA ALA A 126 -7.96 2.52 -19.88
C ALA A 126 -7.83 3.66 -20.89
N MET A 127 -7.38 3.33 -22.10
CA MET A 127 -7.27 4.29 -23.19
C MET A 127 -8.43 4.11 -24.16
N ASP A 128 -8.95 5.23 -24.67
CA ASP A 128 -10.05 5.24 -25.65
C ASP A 128 -9.66 4.57 -26.99
N ALA A 129 -8.36 4.40 -27.26
CA ALA A 129 -7.82 3.79 -28.47
C ALA A 129 -7.01 2.51 -28.14
N ASP A 130 -7.07 1.55 -29.07
CA ASP A 130 -6.18 0.37 -29.13
C ASP A 130 -6.30 -0.65 -27.99
N ASN A 131 -7.43 -0.65 -27.26
CA ASN A 131 -7.68 -1.58 -26.14
C ASN A 131 -6.50 -1.62 -25.15
N ALA A 132 -5.84 -0.48 -24.98
CA ALA A 132 -4.61 -0.34 -24.22
C ALA A 132 -4.88 0.33 -22.87
N PHE A 133 -3.92 0.22 -21.97
CA PHE A 133 -3.92 0.99 -20.74
C PHE A 133 -2.60 1.71 -20.57
N ALA A 134 -2.64 2.90 -19.99
CA ALA A 134 -1.46 3.57 -19.48
C ALA A 134 -1.50 3.58 -17.96
N GLY A 135 -0.34 3.38 -17.34
CA GLY A 135 -0.25 3.45 -15.90
C GLY A 135 1.13 3.78 -15.41
N TYR A 136 1.19 3.94 -14.12
CA TYR A 136 2.45 3.99 -13.41
C TYR A 136 2.40 3.09 -12.19
N ILE A 137 3.56 2.61 -11.79
CA ILE A 137 3.75 1.89 -10.55
C ILE A 137 5.01 2.39 -9.87
N ALA A 138 4.86 2.73 -8.61
CA ALA A 138 5.91 3.35 -7.83
C ALA A 138 5.93 2.77 -6.42
N ASN A 139 7.14 2.60 -5.92
CA ASN A 139 7.43 2.47 -4.51
C ASN A 139 8.54 3.48 -4.15
N MET A 140 9.18 3.29 -3.01
CA MET A 140 10.27 4.15 -2.58
C MET A 140 11.58 3.96 -3.36
N MET A 141 11.75 2.79 -3.99
CA MET A 141 13.00 2.37 -4.63
C MET A 141 12.96 2.54 -6.15
N PHE A 142 11.80 2.41 -6.77
CA PHE A 142 11.62 2.60 -8.20
C PHE A 142 10.30 3.31 -8.52
N ASP A 143 10.29 3.86 -9.73
CA ASP A 143 9.16 4.54 -10.33
C ASP A 143 9.15 4.19 -11.81
N LEU A 144 8.04 3.61 -12.27
CA LEU A 144 7.94 3.00 -13.59
C LEU A 144 6.63 3.40 -14.26
N ASP A 145 6.75 4.16 -15.35
CA ASP A 145 5.65 4.41 -16.28
C ASP A 145 5.60 3.27 -17.30
N PHE A 146 4.40 2.74 -17.53
CA PHE A 146 4.21 1.59 -18.41
C PHE A 146 2.91 1.67 -19.20
N MET A 147 2.87 0.87 -20.25
CA MET A 147 1.72 0.64 -21.10
C MET A 147 1.36 -0.85 -21.08
N LEU A 148 0.07 -1.14 -21.03
CA LEU A 148 -0.46 -2.46 -21.38
C LEU A 148 -0.90 -2.40 -22.83
N ILE A 149 -0.25 -3.21 -23.65
CA ILE A 149 -0.60 -3.38 -25.06
C ILE A 149 -1.25 -4.74 -25.22
N GLU A 150 -2.32 -4.83 -26.01
CA GLU A 150 -3.02 -6.09 -26.27
C GLU A 150 -2.06 -7.17 -26.76
N ASN A 151 -2.25 -8.39 -26.29
CA ASN A 151 -1.48 -9.54 -26.72
C ASN A 151 -2.14 -10.16 -27.96
N ASP A 152 -1.74 -9.66 -29.13
CA ASP A 152 -2.22 -10.13 -30.44
C ASP A 152 -1.92 -11.63 -30.72
N TYR A 153 -1.08 -12.25 -29.88
CA TYR A 153 -0.71 -13.66 -29.96
C TYR A 153 -1.43 -14.54 -28.94
N LYS A 154 -2.47 -14.03 -28.24
CA LYS A 154 -3.27 -14.82 -27.31
C LYS A 154 -4.08 -15.89 -28.07
N THR A 155 -3.89 -17.15 -27.69
CA THR A 155 -4.58 -18.32 -28.28
C THR A 155 -5.37 -19.13 -27.26
N GLU A 156 -5.11 -18.95 -25.97
CA GLU A 156 -5.74 -19.67 -24.86
C GLU A 156 -6.10 -18.69 -23.73
N ASP A 157 -7.15 -18.98 -22.96
CA ASP A 157 -7.60 -18.12 -21.87
C ASP A 157 -6.56 -17.92 -20.76
N THR A 158 -5.64 -18.88 -20.60
CA THR A 158 -4.55 -18.83 -19.61
C THR A 158 -3.42 -17.89 -20.04
N HIS A 159 -3.32 -17.57 -21.34
CA HIS A 159 -2.31 -16.66 -21.86
C HIS A 159 -2.64 -15.21 -21.46
N PRO A 160 -1.60 -14.35 -21.31
CA PRO A 160 -1.81 -12.96 -20.97
C PRO A 160 -2.71 -12.26 -21.98
N ASP A 161 -3.61 -11.42 -21.49
CA ASP A 161 -4.39 -10.48 -22.30
C ASP A 161 -3.52 -9.33 -22.81
N TYR A 162 -2.52 -8.94 -22.02
CA TYR A 162 -1.67 -7.79 -22.31
C TYR A 162 -0.18 -8.07 -22.09
N ARG A 163 0.65 -7.42 -22.89
CA ARG A 163 2.09 -7.25 -22.65
C ARG A 163 2.33 -5.92 -21.92
N ILE A 164 3.16 -5.94 -20.89
CA ILE A 164 3.55 -4.72 -20.16
C ILE A 164 4.83 -4.20 -20.81
N GLU A 165 4.76 -2.99 -21.35
CA GLU A 165 5.88 -2.32 -22.01
C GLU A 165 6.24 -1.02 -21.30
N VAL A 166 7.55 -0.75 -21.22
CA VAL A 166 8.09 0.54 -20.78
C VAL A 166 8.91 1.16 -21.90
N SER A 167 9.09 2.47 -21.85
CA SER A 167 9.95 3.17 -22.79
C SER A 167 11.37 3.28 -22.24
N SER A 168 12.35 2.82 -23.02
CA SER A 168 13.76 3.16 -22.77
C SER A 168 14.01 4.67 -22.86
N PRO A 169 15.14 5.20 -22.36
CA PRO A 169 15.49 6.62 -22.52
C PRO A 169 15.55 7.09 -23.98
N LYS A 170 15.67 6.17 -24.94
CA LYS A 170 15.66 6.45 -26.39
C LYS A 170 14.30 6.21 -27.05
N GLY A 171 13.23 6.02 -26.26
CA GLY A 171 11.86 5.79 -26.73
C GLY A 171 11.60 4.41 -27.33
N LYS A 172 12.52 3.45 -27.20
CA LYS A 172 12.28 2.07 -27.63
C LYS A 172 11.42 1.32 -26.60
N PRO A 173 10.37 0.59 -27.02
CA PRO A 173 9.59 -0.25 -26.12
C PRO A 173 10.42 -1.43 -25.63
N ILE A 174 10.31 -1.71 -24.33
CA ILE A 174 10.91 -2.86 -23.66
C ILE A 174 9.79 -3.59 -22.94
N ARG A 175 9.59 -4.87 -23.25
CA ARG A 175 8.65 -5.72 -22.52
C ARG A 175 9.24 -6.08 -21.15
N VAL A 176 8.51 -5.76 -20.10
CA VAL A 176 8.91 -5.99 -18.69
C VAL A 176 7.90 -6.84 -17.93
N GLY A 177 6.87 -7.37 -18.59
CA GLY A 177 5.86 -8.14 -17.89
C GLY A 177 4.68 -8.54 -18.76
N SER A 178 3.66 -9.03 -18.07
CA SER A 178 2.40 -9.47 -18.67
C SER A 178 1.23 -9.22 -17.70
N ALA A 179 0.03 -9.08 -18.24
CA ALA A 179 -1.17 -8.92 -17.43
C ALA A 179 -2.37 -9.69 -17.96
N TRP A 180 -3.33 -9.91 -17.07
CA TRP A 180 -4.55 -10.67 -17.32
C TRP A 180 -5.76 -9.88 -16.81
N MET A 181 -6.84 -9.87 -17.60
CA MET A 181 -8.16 -9.50 -17.13
C MET A 181 -8.72 -10.66 -16.32
N ALA A 182 -9.14 -10.38 -15.09
CA ALA A 182 -9.66 -11.39 -14.20
C ALA A 182 -10.91 -10.87 -13.48
N LYS A 183 -11.76 -11.79 -13.06
CA LYS A 183 -12.97 -11.49 -12.28
C LYS A 183 -12.81 -12.00 -10.86
N SER A 184 -13.02 -11.14 -9.88
CA SER A 184 -12.93 -11.53 -8.48
C SER A 184 -14.07 -12.46 -8.10
N ASN A 185 -13.76 -13.67 -7.64
CA ASN A 185 -14.79 -14.58 -7.11
C ASN A 185 -15.46 -14.03 -5.83
N ARG A 186 -14.80 -13.11 -5.11
CA ARG A 186 -15.33 -12.54 -3.86
C ARG A 186 -16.28 -11.38 -4.10
N THR A 187 -15.92 -10.47 -4.99
CA THR A 187 -16.69 -9.24 -5.23
C THR A 187 -17.48 -9.28 -6.53
N GLY A 188 -17.18 -10.23 -7.43
CA GLY A 188 -17.75 -10.29 -8.77
C GLY A 188 -17.25 -9.20 -9.71
N HIS A 189 -16.29 -8.36 -9.29
CA HIS A 189 -15.78 -7.24 -10.08
C HIS A 189 -14.54 -7.62 -10.87
N ASP A 190 -14.38 -6.98 -12.02
CA ASP A 190 -13.19 -7.15 -12.86
C ASP A 190 -12.00 -6.42 -12.25
N TYR A 191 -10.82 -7.01 -12.41
CA TYR A 191 -9.53 -6.45 -12.01
C TYR A 191 -8.47 -6.86 -13.02
N VAL A 192 -7.39 -6.06 -13.10
CA VAL A 192 -6.23 -6.40 -13.92
C VAL A 192 -5.19 -7.02 -12.99
N SER A 193 -4.74 -8.24 -13.28
CA SER A 193 -3.62 -8.88 -12.58
C SER A 193 -2.33 -8.59 -13.35
N LEU A 194 -1.32 -8.00 -12.70
CA LEU A 194 -0.05 -7.63 -13.32
C LEU A 194 1.11 -8.43 -12.73
N LEU A 195 1.99 -8.92 -13.60
CA LEU A 195 3.29 -9.48 -13.26
C LEU A 195 4.37 -8.66 -13.98
N ILE A 196 5.21 -7.98 -13.20
CA ILE A 196 6.25 -7.08 -13.70
C ILE A 196 7.62 -7.60 -13.22
N ASN A 197 8.54 -7.81 -14.15
CA ASN A 197 9.93 -8.13 -13.86
C ASN A 197 10.67 -6.83 -13.50
N THR A 198 11.05 -6.69 -12.24
CA THR A 198 11.84 -5.55 -11.74
C THR A 198 13.28 -5.98 -11.44
N PRO A 199 14.25 -5.06 -11.32
CA PRO A 199 15.62 -5.41 -10.92
C PRO A 199 15.69 -6.16 -9.59
N ASP A 200 14.72 -5.94 -8.69
CA ASP A 200 14.64 -6.57 -7.37
C ASP A 200 13.88 -7.92 -7.38
N GLY A 201 13.38 -8.34 -8.54
CA GLY A 201 12.64 -9.58 -8.75
C GLY A 201 11.25 -9.38 -9.35
N ASP A 202 10.50 -10.48 -9.41
CA ASP A 202 9.14 -10.49 -9.96
C ASP A 202 8.16 -9.84 -8.99
N LEU A 203 7.51 -8.78 -9.45
CA LEU A 203 6.50 -8.05 -8.75
C LEU A 203 5.11 -8.45 -9.23
N ARG A 204 4.26 -8.90 -8.30
CA ARG A 204 2.84 -9.19 -8.55
C ARG A 204 1.97 -8.13 -7.87
N VAL A 205 1.06 -7.55 -8.64
CA VAL A 205 0.09 -6.56 -8.15
C VAL A 205 -1.25 -6.71 -8.88
N ASN A 206 -2.30 -6.14 -8.32
CA ASN A 206 -3.60 -6.06 -8.97
C ASN A 206 -4.01 -4.59 -9.14
N ALA A 207 -4.59 -4.24 -10.28
CA ALA A 207 -5.29 -2.96 -10.45
C ALA A 207 -6.79 -3.18 -10.26
N VAL A 208 -7.39 -2.47 -9.30
CA VAL A 208 -8.80 -2.60 -8.90
C VAL A 208 -9.49 -1.24 -8.93
N GLN A 209 -10.79 -1.21 -9.19
CA GLN A 209 -11.58 0.02 -9.04
C GLN A 209 -12.20 0.08 -7.64
N ASN A 210 -11.99 1.19 -6.93
CA ASN A 210 -12.71 1.50 -5.70
C ASN A 210 -14.12 2.02 -6.02
N GLU A 211 -14.98 2.18 -5.00
CA GLU A 211 -16.37 2.64 -5.18
C GLU A 211 -16.49 3.93 -5.99
N ASP A 212 -15.63 4.90 -5.72
CA ASP A 212 -15.64 6.20 -6.41
C ASP A 212 -15.12 6.12 -7.86
N GLN A 213 -14.42 5.05 -8.22
CA GLN A 213 -13.87 4.81 -9.55
C GLN A 213 -14.74 3.87 -10.38
N ARG A 214 -15.81 3.29 -9.80
CA ARG A 214 -16.64 2.29 -10.48
C ARG A 214 -17.28 2.87 -11.73
N GLY A 215 -17.16 2.15 -12.84
CA GLY A 215 -17.67 2.57 -14.14
C GLY A 215 -16.85 3.67 -14.81
N GLY A 216 -15.77 4.12 -14.17
CA GLY A 216 -14.75 4.98 -14.78
C GLY A 216 -13.68 4.18 -15.50
N GLN A 217 -12.66 4.89 -16.01
CA GLN A 217 -11.54 4.31 -16.76
C GLN A 217 -10.32 4.01 -15.88
N THR A 218 -10.31 4.46 -14.63
CA THR A 218 -9.14 4.41 -13.73
C THR A 218 -9.25 3.27 -12.73
N PHE A 219 -8.13 2.62 -12.47
CA PHE A 219 -7.94 1.53 -11.52
C PHE A 219 -6.76 1.90 -10.60
N SER A 220 -6.86 1.61 -9.31
CA SER A 220 -5.77 1.75 -8.35
C SER A 220 -5.00 0.44 -8.22
N ILE A 221 -3.67 0.52 -8.32
CA ILE A 221 -2.77 -0.61 -8.15
C ILE A 221 -2.55 -0.87 -6.66
N ILE A 222 -2.78 -2.13 -6.26
CA ILE A 222 -2.60 -2.63 -4.91
C ILE A 222 -1.65 -3.82 -4.90
N PRO A 223 -0.87 -4.03 -3.82
CA PRO A 223 0.01 -5.18 -3.70
C PRO A 223 -0.77 -6.49 -3.78
N PHE A 224 -0.19 -7.51 -4.41
CA PHE A 224 -0.80 -8.82 -4.48
C PHE A 224 -0.81 -9.48 -3.10
N VAL A 225 -2.02 -9.74 -2.57
CA VAL A 225 -2.19 -10.50 -1.35
C VAL A 225 -2.48 -11.95 -1.74
N GLN A 226 -1.47 -12.82 -1.61
CA GLN A 226 -1.69 -14.26 -1.78
C GLN A 226 -2.74 -14.71 -0.75
N SER A 227 -3.88 -15.18 -1.25
CA SER A 227 -4.93 -15.83 -0.47
C SER A 227 -4.43 -17.23 -0.15
N GLY A 228 -3.59 -17.36 0.87
CA GLY A 228 -2.86 -18.61 1.11
C GLY A 228 -2.25 -18.81 2.49
N ASP A 229 -2.35 -17.84 3.39
CA ASP A 229 -2.21 -18.09 4.82
C ASP A 229 -3.58 -17.84 5.43
N GLN A 230 -4.45 -18.85 5.37
CA GLN A 230 -5.44 -18.99 6.43
C GLN A 230 -4.66 -18.85 7.73
N GLU A 231 -5.09 -17.92 8.58
CA GLU A 231 -4.83 -18.00 10.01
C GLU A 231 -4.98 -19.48 10.39
N GLN A 232 -3.85 -20.16 10.63
CA GLN A 232 -3.89 -21.30 11.51
C GLN A 232 -4.39 -20.70 12.80
N ASP A 233 -5.65 -20.99 13.10
CA ASP A 233 -6.26 -20.81 14.40
C ASP A 233 -5.18 -21.07 15.45
N ALA A 234 -4.70 -20.00 16.08
CA ALA A 234 -4.09 -20.09 17.39
C ALA A 234 -5.22 -20.32 18.42
N GLY A 235 -6.06 -21.31 18.15
CA GLY A 235 -6.81 -22.06 19.14
C GLY A 235 -5.82 -23.00 19.84
N GLY A 236 -4.94 -22.42 20.65
CA GLY A 236 -3.97 -23.12 21.48
C GLY A 236 -4.09 -22.60 22.89
N GLY A 237 -5.01 -23.19 23.65
CA GLY A 237 -5.43 -22.70 24.96
C GLY A 237 -4.30 -22.53 25.97
N LEU A 238 -4.41 -21.46 26.76
CA LEU A 238 -3.95 -21.46 28.14
C LEU A 238 -5.19 -21.31 29.02
N SER A 239 -5.77 -22.46 29.36
CA SER A 239 -6.74 -22.58 30.45
C SER A 239 -5.98 -22.47 31.77
N LEU A 240 -6.25 -21.40 32.51
CA LEU A 240 -5.96 -21.29 33.94
C LEU A 240 -6.95 -22.15 34.72
N VAL A 241 -6.53 -23.32 35.20
CA VAL A 241 -7.03 -24.01 36.41
C VAL A 241 -5.95 -25.04 36.78
N ALA A 242 -5.43 -25.18 38.01
CA ALA A 242 -5.86 -24.78 39.35
C ALA A 242 -4.68 -24.25 40.19
#